data_AF-A0A7W9FUA0-F1
#
_entry.id   AF-A0A7W9FUA0-F1
#
_cell.length_a   1.000
_cell.length_b   1.000
_cell.length_c   1.000
_cell.angle_alpha   90.00
_cell.angle_beta   90.00
_cell.angle_gamma   90.00
#
_symmetry.space_group_name_H-M   'P 1'
#
loop_
_entity.id
_entity.type
_entity.pdbx_description
1 polymer ?
#
loop_
_entity_poly.entity_id
_entity_poly.type
_entity_poly.pdbx_seq_one_letter_code
_entity_poly.pdbx_strand_id
1 'polypeptide(L)'
;MRRIKGQADALERAIEAGADCAPLLQQIVAMRGATNGLMAEVMQSHLRETFGAGADRAVGGAGGEHDDGVEGVMKILRTYLK
;
A
#
# COMPACT_ATOMS: atom_id res chain seq x y z
N MET A 1 4.26 -8.28 2.30
CA MET A 1 5.48 -8.78 1.61
C MET A 1 5.43 -10.25 1.16
N ARG A 2 5.17 -11.25 2.03
CA ARG A 2 5.19 -12.68 1.63
C ARG A 2 4.32 -13.01 0.41
N ARG A 3 3.14 -12.38 0.31
CA ARG A 3 2.21 -12.53 -0.82
C ARG A 3 2.80 -12.05 -2.15
N ILE A 4 3.35 -10.83 -2.18
CA ILE A 4 3.94 -10.24 -3.40
C ILE A 4 5.10 -11.09 -3.90
N LYS A 5 5.97 -11.55 -2.99
CA LYS A 5 7.07 -12.46 -3.34
C LYS A 5 6.54 -13.73 -4.00
N GLY A 6 5.57 -14.41 -3.40
CA GLY A 6 4.99 -15.62 -3.98
C GLY A 6 4.32 -15.39 -5.34
N GLN A 7 3.71 -14.22 -5.57
CA GLN A 7 3.15 -13.85 -6.88
C GLN A 7 4.24 -13.62 -7.93
N ALA A 8 5.37 -13.01 -7.55
CA ALA A 8 6.53 -12.81 -8.43
C ALA A 8 7.18 -14.15 -8.80
N ASP A 9 7.44 -15.02 -7.82
CA ASP A 9 8.00 -16.35 -8.05
C ASP A 9 7.08 -17.19 -8.96
N ALA A 10 5.76 -17.05 -8.79
CA ALA A 10 4.78 -17.72 -9.65
C ALA A 10 4.74 -17.14 -11.07
N LEU A 11 4.99 -15.84 -11.24
CA LEU A 11 4.98 -15.18 -12.54
C LEU A 11 6.22 -15.60 -13.35
N GLU A 12 7.37 -15.65 -12.69
CA GLU A 12 8.61 -16.16 -13.26
C GLU A 12 8.43 -17.60 -13.77
N ARG A 13 7.92 -18.51 -12.94
CA ARG A 13 7.63 -19.89 -13.37
C ARG A 13 6.66 -19.98 -14.56
N ALA A 14 5.65 -19.12 -14.61
CA ALA A 14 4.69 -19.11 -15.71
C ALA A 14 5.34 -18.64 -17.03
N ILE A 15 6.24 -17.66 -16.96
CA ILE A 15 7.02 -17.18 -18.10
C ILE A 15 7.97 -18.29 -18.59
N GLU A 16 8.70 -18.92 -17.68
CA GLU A 16 9.62 -20.02 -18.01
C GLU A 16 8.90 -21.22 -18.64
N ALA A 17 7.67 -21.50 -18.19
CA ALA A 17 6.83 -22.55 -18.76
C ALA A 17 6.19 -22.17 -20.10
N GLY A 18 6.41 -20.96 -20.61
CA GLY A 18 5.83 -20.49 -21.87
C GLY A 18 4.32 -20.29 -21.83
N ALA A 19 3.76 -19.88 -20.69
CA ALA A 19 2.33 -19.64 -20.55
C ALA A 19 1.83 -18.54 -21.50
N ASP A 20 0.56 -18.64 -21.90
CA ASP A 20 -0.10 -17.67 -22.77
C ASP A 20 -0.07 -16.25 -22.19
N CYS A 21 -0.07 -15.24 -23.05
CA CYS A 21 -0.01 -13.84 -22.61
C CYS A 21 -1.20 -13.42 -21.73
N ALA A 22 -2.40 -13.97 -21.97
CA ALA A 22 -3.60 -13.60 -21.21
C ALA A 22 -3.49 -13.92 -19.70
N PRO A 23 -3.17 -15.16 -19.26
CA PRO A 23 -2.97 -15.45 -17.84
C PRO A 23 -1.78 -14.69 -17.22
N LEU A 24 -0.69 -14.46 -17.98
CA LEU A 24 0.43 -13.63 -17.52
C LEU A 24 -0.02 -12.19 -17.21
N LEU A 25 -0.79 -11.58 -18.10
CA LEU A 25 -1.36 -10.24 -17.90
C LEU A 25 -2.28 -10.19 -16.68
N GLN A 26 -3.11 -11.22 -16.46
CA GLN A 26 -3.96 -11.30 -15.26
C GLN A 26 -3.11 -11.34 -13.97
N GLN A 27 -2.03 -12.11 -13.98
CA GLN A 27 -1.14 -12.23 -12.83
C GLN A 27 -0.41 -10.91 -12.54
N ILE A 28 0.02 -10.18 -13.57
CA ILE A 28 0.60 -8.84 -13.45
C ILE A 28 -0.42 -7.86 -12.84
N VAL A 29 -1.69 -7.89 -13.30
CA VAL A 29 -2.76 -7.05 -12.72
C VAL A 29 -2.97 -7.37 -11.23
N ALA A 30 -2.99 -8.66 -10.87
CA ALA A 30 -3.10 -9.07 -9.48
C ALA A 30 -1.91 -8.63 -8.61
N MET A 31 -0.69 -8.63 -9.17
CA MET A 31 0.51 -8.11 -8.51
C MET A 31 0.43 -6.60 -8.32
N ARG A 32 -0.05 -5.84 -9.32
CA ARG A 32 -0.26 -4.40 -9.21
C ARG A 32 -1.16 -4.06 -8.02
N GLY A 33 -2.29 -4.77 -7.88
CA GLY A 33 -3.20 -4.57 -6.74
C GLY A 33 -2.55 -4.88 -5.39
N ALA A 34 -1.75 -5.94 -5.31
CA ALA A 34 -1.02 -6.27 -4.08
C ALA A 34 0.04 -5.20 -3.71
N THR A 35 0.76 -4.68 -4.70
CA THR A 35 1.74 -3.59 -4.51
C THR A 35 1.05 -2.29 -4.12
N ASN A 36 -0.08 -1.96 -4.74
CA ASN A 36 -0.88 -0.79 -4.38
C ASN A 36 -1.36 -0.85 -2.91
N GLY A 37 -1.80 -2.02 -2.46
CA GLY A 37 -2.14 -2.25 -1.05
C GLY A 37 -0.97 -2.00 -0.10
N LEU A 38 0.20 -2.55 -0.42
CA LEU A 38 1.43 -2.31 0.37
C LEU A 38 1.80 -0.83 0.37
N MET A 39 1.70 -0.15 -0.76
CA MET A 39 2.01 1.27 -0.86
C MET A 39 1.10 2.10 0.06
N ALA A 40 -0.20 1.81 0.11
CA ALA A 40 -1.13 2.44 1.03
C ALA A 40 -0.73 2.22 2.50
N GLU A 41 -0.35 1.00 2.89
CA GLU A 41 0.13 0.71 4.25
C GLU A 41 1.39 1.52 4.61
N VAL A 42 2.37 1.56 3.70
CA VAL A 42 3.63 2.30 3.92
C VAL A 42 3.38 3.80 4.01
N MET A 43 2.53 4.36 3.14
CA MET A 43 2.17 5.78 3.21
C MET A 43 1.43 6.12 4.50
N GLN A 44 0.54 5.25 4.98
CA GLN A 44 -0.11 5.44 6.27
C GLN A 44 0.89 5.52 7.41
N SER A 45 1.87 4.61 7.44
CA SER A 45 2.96 4.64 8.45
C SER A 45 3.74 5.95 8.36
N HIS A 46 4.15 6.33 7.14
CA HIS A 46 4.93 7.54 6.92
C HIS A 46 4.19 8.82 7.34
N LEU A 47 2.89 8.93 7.02
CA LEU A 47 2.06 10.06 7.45
C LEU A 47 1.92 10.09 8.98
N ARG A 48 1.68 8.94 9.62
CA ARG A 48 1.61 8.84 11.09
C ARG A 48 2.93 9.20 11.75
N GLU A 49 4.07 8.82 11.20
CA GLU A 49 5.39 9.18 11.73
C GLU A 49 5.68 10.68 11.55
N THR A 50 5.38 11.22 10.36
CA THR A 50 5.68 12.62 10.00
C THR A 50 4.81 13.60 10.79
N PHE A 51 3.53 13.28 10.98
CA PHE A 51 2.56 14.18 11.62
C PHE A 51 2.22 13.79 13.06
N GLY A 52 2.35 12.51 13.43
CA GLY A 52 2.08 12.01 14.78
C GLY A 52 3.18 12.32 15.80
N ALA A 53 4.43 12.52 15.37
CA ALA A 53 5.51 12.97 16.26
C ALA A 53 5.33 14.41 16.79
N GLY A 54 4.38 15.17 16.23
CA GLY A 54 3.98 16.49 16.76
C GLY A 54 3.13 16.41 18.04
N ALA A 55 2.52 15.25 18.33
CA ALA A 55 1.64 15.07 19.49
C ALA A 55 2.40 15.02 20.83
N ASP A 56 3.64 14.51 20.84
CA ASP A 56 4.47 14.44 22.06
C ASP A 56 5.00 15.82 22.51
N ARG A 57 5.03 16.83 21.62
CA ARG A 57 5.46 18.18 22.00
C ARG A 57 4.34 19.08 22.50
N ALA A 58 3.08 18.65 22.41
CA ALA A 58 1.92 19.41 22.84
C ALA A 58 1.10 18.59 23.84
N VAL A 59 1.60 18.48 25.07
CA VAL A 59 0.76 18.15 26.23
C VAL A 59 -0.32 19.24 26.32
N GLY A 60 -1.51 18.95 25.80
CA GLY A 60 -2.67 19.82 25.88
C GLY A 60 -3.60 19.81 24.67
N GLY A 61 -4.26 18.69 24.37
CA GLY A 61 -5.60 18.73 23.76
C GLY A 61 -5.79 18.57 22.25
N ALA A 62 -4.75 18.41 21.42
CA ALA A 62 -4.89 18.41 19.95
C ALA A 62 -4.62 17.07 19.25
N GLY A 63 -4.70 15.93 19.96
CA GLY A 63 -4.40 14.61 19.38
C GLY A 63 -5.41 14.12 18.32
N GLY A 64 -6.63 14.67 18.30
CA GLY A 64 -7.72 14.22 17.41
C GLY A 64 -7.66 14.79 15.98
N GLU A 65 -7.42 16.10 15.83
CA GLU A 65 -7.47 16.78 14.51
C GLU A 65 -6.43 16.26 13.51
N HIS A 66 -5.24 15.87 14.00
CA HIS A 66 -4.18 15.35 13.14
C HIS A 66 -4.42 13.91 12.69
N ASP A 67 -5.02 13.07 13.54
CA ASP A 67 -5.38 11.68 13.17
C ASP A 67 -6.51 11.69 12.12
N ASP A 68 -7.51 12.56 12.30
CA ASP A 68 -8.60 12.79 11.35
C ASP A 68 -8.07 13.27 9.98
N GLY A 69 -7.07 14.16 9.99
CA GLY A 69 -6.40 14.64 8.77
C GLY A 69 -5.66 13.54 8.02
N VAL A 70 -4.90 12.70 8.74
CA VAL A 70 -4.19 11.54 8.16
C VAL A 70 -5.19 10.54 7.58
N GLU A 71 -6.30 10.26 8.27
CA GLU A 71 -7.34 9.37 7.75
C GLU A 71 -8.00 9.93 6.49
N GLY A 72 -8.25 11.24 6.44
CA GLY A 72 -8.77 11.95 5.28
C GLY A 72 -7.86 11.81 4.05
N VAL A 73 -6.57 12.06 4.21
CA VAL A 73 -5.57 11.88 3.13
C VAL A 73 -5.50 10.42 2.70
N MET A 74 -5.49 9.47 3.63
CA MET A 74 -5.48 8.04 3.32
C MET A 74 -6.75 7.59 2.58
N LYS A 75 -7.91 8.20 2.87
CA LYS A 75 -9.16 7.95 2.13
C LYS A 75 -9.04 8.39 0.68
N ILE A 76 -8.48 9.58 0.43
CA ILE A 76 -8.22 10.08 -0.92
C ILE A 76 -7.22 9.17 -1.63
N LEU A 77 -6.07 8.88 -1.02
CA LEU A 77 -5.04 8.01 -1.63
C LEU A 77 -5.61 6.64 -2.02
N ARG A 78 -6.40 5.99 -1.17
CA ARG A 78 -7.04 4.70 -1.48
C ARG A 78 -7.97 4.75 -2.70
N THR A 79 -8.50 5.91 -3.09
CA THR A 79 -9.30 6.03 -4.33
C THR A 79 -8.45 5.96 -5.60
N TYR A 80 -7.18 6.39 -5.52
CA TYR A 80 -6.24 6.38 -6.65
C TYR A 80 -5.37 5.12 -6.71
N LEU A 81 -5.25 4.39 -5.59
CA LEU A 81 -4.39 3.22 -5.45
C LEU A 81 -5.15 1.89 -5.59
N LYS A 82 -6.04 1.79 -6.59
CA LYS A 82 -6.73 0.54 -6.92
C LYS A 82 -5.92 -0.33 -7.87
#